data_AF-A0A3L7YFQ0-F1
#
_entry.id   AF-A0A3L7YFQ0-F1
#
_cell.length_a   1.000
_cell.length_b   1.000
_cell.length_c   1.000
_cell.angle_alpha   90.00
_cell.angle_beta   90.00
_cell.angle_gamma   90.00
#
_symmetry.space_group_name_H-M   'P 1'
#
loop_
_entity.id
_entity.type
_entity.pdbx_description
1 polymer ?
#
loop_
_entity_poly.entity_id
_entity_poly.type
_entity_poly.pdbx_seq_one_letter_code
_entity_poly.pdbx_strand_id
1 'polypeptide(L)'
;MSSTTVSPRFSAFSAALLSALVPGLGQAYQRRWRAALTLFAPPFLLFAMIGGLFTADGPAGLLGLLLSPIGLSAAGILNLLAAAWRVAAAVDAWRSALTRGAGVRPLLLSSVGLATTLAVSLWIHLLAGGYVATASALVGGIFSGTGDDGATPGGSEPPSWNGTERLNVLLIGVDQRQGETSFN
;
A
#
# COMPACT_ATOMS: atom_id res chain seq x y z
N MET A 1 -10.02 -22.00 49.61
CA MET A 1 -9.85 -22.30 48.17
C MET A 1 -8.53 -21.69 47.73
N SER A 2 -7.52 -22.51 47.45
CA SER A 2 -6.22 -22.04 46.96
C SER A 2 -6.35 -21.66 45.49
N SER A 3 -6.31 -20.36 45.20
CA SER A 3 -6.23 -19.85 43.84
C SER A 3 -4.88 -20.24 43.26
N THR A 4 -4.81 -21.34 42.49
CA THR A 4 -3.62 -21.70 41.74
C THR A 4 -3.39 -20.65 40.66
N THR A 5 -2.44 -19.75 40.91
CA THR A 5 -1.95 -18.78 39.94
C THR A 5 -1.23 -19.52 38.82
N VAL A 6 -1.92 -19.74 37.69
CA VAL A 6 -1.29 -20.27 36.49
C VAL A 6 -0.42 -19.17 35.90
N SER A 7 0.90 -19.30 36.09
CA SER A 7 1.86 -18.40 35.47
C SER A 7 1.81 -18.53 33.93
N PRO A 8 1.70 -17.42 33.18
CA PRO A 8 1.73 -17.48 31.72
C PRO A 8 3.04 -18.07 31.23
N ARG A 9 2.97 -19.05 30.33
CA ARG A 9 4.16 -19.66 29.69
C ARG A 9 4.84 -18.70 28.70
N PHE A 10 4.08 -17.75 28.16
CA PHE A 10 4.50 -16.80 27.14
C PHE A 10 3.88 -15.42 27.41
N SER A 11 4.61 -14.35 27.11
CA SER A 11 4.10 -12.97 27.23
C SER A 11 3.23 -12.59 26.03
N ALA A 12 1.99 -12.15 26.29
CA ALA A 12 1.07 -11.70 25.24
C ALA A 12 1.54 -10.43 24.52
N PHE A 13 2.17 -9.51 25.25
CA PHE A 13 2.79 -8.33 24.67
C PHE A 13 3.95 -8.71 23.74
N SER A 14 4.86 -9.58 24.20
CA SER A 14 6.01 -10.00 23.39
C SER A 14 5.57 -10.76 22.14
N ALA A 15 4.53 -11.60 22.25
CA ALA A 15 3.94 -12.27 21.10
C ALA A 15 3.38 -11.28 20.08
N ALA A 16 2.63 -10.26 20.54
CA ALA A 16 2.08 -9.21 19.68
C ALA A 16 3.19 -8.41 18.99
N LEU A 17 4.19 -7.97 19.76
CA LEU A 17 5.33 -7.18 19.27
C LEU A 17 6.10 -7.94 18.18
N LEU A 18 6.41 -9.21 18.42
CA LEU A 18 7.12 -10.04 17.44
C LEU A 18 6.34 -10.18 16.14
N SER A 19 5.04 -10.50 16.20
CA SER A 19 4.21 -10.61 15.00
C SER A 19 3.92 -9.28 14.32
N ALA A 20 3.91 -8.18 15.07
CA ALA A 20 3.81 -6.84 14.51
C ALA A 20 5.08 -6.41 13.80
N LEU A 21 6.27 -6.90 14.19
CA LEU A 21 7.52 -6.66 13.46
C LEU A 21 7.59 -7.52 12.19
N VAL A 22 7.31 -8.81 12.34
CA VAL A 22 7.32 -9.79 11.26
C VAL A 22 6.17 -10.75 11.48
N PRO A 23 5.13 -10.71 10.62
CA PRO A 23 3.99 -11.62 10.71
C PRO A 23 4.43 -13.08 10.83
N GLY A 24 3.96 -13.77 11.87
CA GLY A 24 4.31 -15.16 12.18
C GLY A 24 5.33 -15.36 13.30
N LEU A 25 6.16 -14.36 13.66
CA LEU A 25 7.16 -14.54 14.72
C LEU A 25 6.56 -14.73 16.11
N GLY A 26 5.47 -14.04 16.46
CA GLY A 26 4.77 -14.24 17.72
C GLY A 26 4.12 -15.62 17.83
N GLN A 27 3.71 -16.21 16.72
CA GLN A 27 3.25 -17.58 16.63
C GLN A 27 4.42 -18.56 16.81
N ALA A 28 5.58 -18.29 16.19
CA ALA A 28 6.79 -19.08 16.38
C ALA A 28 7.30 -19.04 17.83
N TYR A 29 7.25 -17.87 18.48
CA TYR A 29 7.56 -17.71 19.92
C TYR A 29 6.70 -18.62 20.80
N GLN A 30 5.43 -18.78 20.43
CA GLN A 30 4.48 -19.69 21.09
C GLN A 30 4.56 -21.15 20.58
N ARG A 31 5.55 -21.49 19.74
CA ARG A 31 5.74 -22.79 19.09
C ARG A 31 4.59 -23.24 18.17
N ARG A 32 3.76 -22.31 17.69
CA ARG A 32 2.68 -22.55 16.71
C ARG A 32 3.22 -22.50 15.27
N TRP A 33 4.12 -23.41 14.93
CA TRP A 33 4.87 -23.38 13.66
C TRP A 33 4.02 -23.36 12.40
N ARG A 34 2.91 -24.10 12.37
CA ARG A 34 2.00 -24.10 11.20
C ARG A 34 1.42 -22.72 10.94
N ALA A 35 0.95 -22.05 11.99
CA ALA A 35 0.43 -20.68 11.90
C ALA A 35 1.54 -19.65 11.60
N ALA A 36 2.74 -19.85 12.17
CA ALA A 36 3.89 -19.00 11.89
C ALA A 36 4.25 -19.04 10.39
N LEU A 37 4.37 -20.22 9.80
CA LEU A 37 4.71 -20.40 8.39
C LEU A 37 3.62 -19.83 7.46
N THR A 38 2.34 -20.06 7.76
CA THR A 38 1.25 -19.47 6.96
C THR A 38 1.25 -17.95 7.01
N LEU A 39 1.58 -17.36 8.17
CA LEU A 39 1.63 -15.92 8.33
C LEU A 39 2.87 -15.27 7.70
N PHE A 40 3.95 -16.05 7.59
CA PHE A 40 5.22 -15.61 7.03
C PHE A 40 5.27 -15.72 5.49
N ALA A 41 4.39 -16.50 4.87
CA ALA A 41 4.40 -16.80 3.44
C ALA A 41 4.11 -15.62 2.48
N PRO A 42 3.14 -14.70 2.74
CA PRO A 42 2.72 -13.73 1.74
C PRO A 42 3.81 -12.81 1.16
N PRO A 43 4.79 -12.30 1.93
CA PRO A 43 5.90 -11.55 1.36
C PRO A 43 6.66 -12.33 0.27
N PHE A 44 6.86 -13.64 0.43
CA PHE A 44 7.55 -14.47 -0.57
C PHE A 44 6.72 -14.65 -1.83
N LEU A 45 5.41 -14.82 -1.69
CA LEU A 45 4.49 -14.88 -2.84
C LEU A 45 4.49 -13.55 -3.60
N LEU A 46 4.51 -12.42 -2.87
CA LEU A 46 4.60 -11.10 -3.46
C LEU A 46 5.94 -10.90 -4.19
N PHE A 47 7.06 -11.30 -3.58
CA PHE A 47 8.37 -11.25 -4.24
C PHE A 47 8.44 -12.14 -5.48
N ALA A 48 7.87 -13.35 -5.43
CA ALA A 48 7.80 -14.25 -6.58
C ALA A 48 6.97 -13.63 -7.72
N MET A 49 5.84 -13.00 -7.41
CA MET A 49 5.01 -12.29 -8.38
C MET A 49 5.77 -11.12 -9.03
N ILE A 50 6.42 -10.27 -8.22
CA ILE A 50 7.23 -9.15 -8.71
C ILE A 50 8.41 -9.66 -9.54
N GLY A 51 9.05 -10.76 -9.12
CA GLY A 51 10.12 -11.41 -9.86
C GLY A 51 9.65 -11.94 -11.22
N GLY A 52 8.46 -12.53 -11.29
CA GLY A 52 7.85 -12.95 -12.55
C GLY A 52 7.61 -11.78 -13.52
N LEU A 53 7.05 -10.68 -13.02
CA LEU A 53 6.87 -9.44 -13.79
C LEU A 53 8.21 -8.85 -14.25
N PHE A 54 9.22 -8.85 -13.38
CA PHE A 54 10.58 -8.42 -13.73
C PHE A 54 11.16 -9.25 -14.87
N THR A 55 10.99 -10.58 -14.84
CA THR A 55 11.48 -11.46 -15.91
C THR A 55 10.72 -11.32 -17.22
N ALA A 56 9.44 -10.91 -17.16
CA ALA A 56 8.59 -10.76 -18.34
C ALA A 56 8.84 -9.41 -19.06
N ASP A 57 8.81 -8.31 -18.31
CA ASP A 57 8.77 -6.95 -18.89
C ASP A 57 10.03 -6.12 -18.58
N GLY A 58 10.96 -6.69 -17.80
CA GLY A 58 12.17 -6.01 -17.35
C GLY A 58 11.91 -4.88 -16.35
N PRO A 59 12.96 -4.15 -15.95
CA PRO A 59 12.85 -3.05 -14.99
C PRO A 59 12.01 -1.88 -15.53
N ALA A 60 12.08 -1.59 -16.83
CA ALA A 60 11.30 -0.51 -17.45
C ALA A 60 9.79 -0.80 -17.43
N GLY A 61 9.38 -2.04 -17.71
CA GLY A 61 7.98 -2.45 -17.64
C GLY A 61 7.40 -2.33 -16.24
N LEU A 62 8.15 -2.76 -15.21
CA LEU A 62 7.76 -2.59 -13.81
C LEU A 62 7.61 -1.12 -13.40
N LEU A 63 8.54 -0.26 -13.84
CA LEU A 63 8.43 1.18 -13.60
C LEU A 63 7.21 1.78 -14.29
N GLY A 64 6.94 1.38 -15.54
CA GLY A 64 5.74 1.78 -16.27
C GLY A 64 4.45 1.35 -15.56
N LEU A 65 4.40 0.12 -15.05
CA LEU A 65 3.28 -0.37 -14.25
C LEU A 65 3.12 0.46 -12.98
N LEU A 66 4.20 0.68 -12.21
CA LEU A 66 4.17 1.46 -10.96
C LEU A 66 3.75 2.91 -11.13
N LEU A 67 3.98 3.50 -12.31
CA LEU A 67 3.56 4.87 -12.65
C LEU A 67 2.18 4.93 -13.31
N SER A 68 1.62 3.77 -13.69
CA SER A 68 0.28 3.71 -14.27
C SER A 68 -0.81 3.89 -13.21
N PRO A 69 -2.01 4.38 -13.58
CA PRO A 69 -3.14 4.47 -12.66
C PRO A 69 -3.49 3.11 -12.02
N ILE A 70 -3.39 2.02 -12.80
CA ILE A 70 -3.68 0.66 -12.34
C ILE A 70 -2.65 0.19 -11.33
N GLY A 71 -1.35 0.38 -11.60
CA GLY A 71 -0.31 -0.06 -10.68
C GLY A 71 -0.26 0.75 -9.39
N LEU A 72 -0.53 2.05 -9.43
CA LEU A 72 -0.68 2.87 -8.22
C LEU A 72 -1.89 2.44 -7.39
N SER A 73 -3.03 2.16 -8.04
CA SER A 73 -4.23 1.62 -7.37
C SER A 73 -3.93 0.27 -6.71
N ALA A 74 -3.27 -0.64 -7.44
CA ALA A 74 -2.86 -1.93 -6.92
C ALA A 74 -1.89 -1.81 -5.75
N ALA A 75 -0.90 -0.92 -5.83
CA ALA A 75 0.04 -0.64 -4.75
C ALA A 75 -0.67 -0.12 -3.49
N GLY A 76 -1.65 0.77 -3.65
CA GLY A 76 -2.49 1.27 -2.56
C GLY A 76 -3.27 0.16 -1.87
N ILE A 77 -3.95 -0.70 -2.66
CA ILE A 77 -4.69 -1.86 -2.14
C ILE A 77 -3.75 -2.82 -1.43
N LEU A 78 -2.61 -3.16 -2.03
CA LEU A 78 -1.60 -4.04 -1.42
C LEU A 78 -1.06 -3.47 -0.10
N ASN A 79 -0.84 -2.16 0.00
CA ASN A 79 -0.43 -1.52 1.24
C ASN A 79 -1.50 -1.66 2.35
N LEU A 80 -2.79 -1.46 2.01
CA LEU A 80 -3.89 -1.66 2.96
C LEU A 80 -4.03 -3.12 3.40
N LEU A 81 -3.93 -4.05 2.46
CA LEU A 81 -3.94 -5.49 2.75
C LEU A 81 -2.75 -5.89 3.63
N ALA A 82 -1.55 -5.36 3.36
CA ALA A 82 -0.37 -5.60 4.18
C ALA A 82 -0.53 -5.05 5.61
N ALA A 83 -1.13 -3.86 5.77
CA ALA A 83 -1.45 -3.30 7.08
C ALA A 83 -2.46 -4.18 7.84
N ALA A 84 -3.57 -4.56 7.19
CA ALA A 84 -4.60 -5.41 7.77
C ALA A 84 -4.05 -6.79 8.16
N TRP A 85 -3.23 -7.38 7.28
CA TRP A 85 -2.53 -8.63 7.54
C TRP A 85 -1.65 -8.56 8.79
N ARG A 86 -0.89 -7.48 8.94
CA ARG A 86 -0.01 -7.27 10.08
C ARG A 86 -0.79 -7.10 11.39
N VAL A 87 -1.92 -6.38 11.34
CA VAL A 87 -2.86 -6.30 12.47
C VAL A 87 -3.38 -7.68 12.84
N ALA A 88 -3.86 -8.46 11.86
CA ALA A 88 -4.40 -9.79 12.11
C ALA A 88 -3.35 -10.73 12.74
N ALA A 89 -2.11 -10.70 12.25
CA ALA A 89 -1.02 -11.51 12.79
C ALA A 89 -0.66 -11.14 14.23
N ALA A 90 -0.59 -9.84 14.55
CA ALA A 90 -0.30 -9.36 15.90
C ALA A 90 -1.44 -9.67 16.89
N VAL A 91 -2.69 -9.48 16.47
CA VAL A 91 -3.88 -9.78 17.28
C VAL A 91 -4.02 -11.28 17.54
N ASP A 92 -3.81 -12.14 16.53
CA ASP A 92 -3.81 -13.60 16.73
C ASP A 92 -2.73 -14.04 17.73
N ALA A 93 -1.52 -13.50 17.60
CA ALA A 93 -0.41 -13.80 18.51
C ALA A 93 -0.71 -13.35 19.95
N TRP A 94 -1.26 -12.15 20.11
CA TRP A 94 -1.68 -11.59 21.40
C TRP A 94 -2.77 -12.46 22.05
N ARG A 95 -3.88 -12.71 21.34
CA ARG A 95 -5.01 -13.50 21.85
C ARG A 95 -4.60 -14.90 22.29
N SER A 96 -3.72 -15.54 21.52
CA SER A 96 -3.26 -16.90 21.80
C SER A 96 -2.38 -17.00 23.05
N ALA A 97 -1.76 -15.90 23.47
CA ALA A 97 -0.90 -15.81 24.64
C ALA A 97 -1.63 -15.30 25.89
N LEU A 98 -2.90 -14.90 25.79
CA LEU A 98 -3.70 -14.53 26.96
C LEU A 98 -4.01 -15.75 27.82
N THR A 99 -3.77 -15.65 29.12
CA THR A 99 -4.18 -16.66 30.09
C THR A 99 -5.61 -16.42 30.54
N ARG A 100 -6.46 -17.45 30.45
CA ARG A 100 -7.83 -17.40 30.98
C ARG A 100 -7.77 -17.19 32.50
N GLY A 101 -8.50 -16.20 33.00
CA GLY A 101 -8.56 -15.89 34.43
C GLY A 101 -7.46 -14.99 34.98
N ALA A 102 -6.63 -14.36 34.12
CA ALA A 102 -5.54 -13.45 34.53
C ALA A 102 -5.98 -12.18 35.31
N GLY A 103 -7.29 -11.90 35.36
CA GLY A 103 -7.84 -10.67 35.93
C GLY A 103 -7.76 -9.48 34.97
N VAL A 104 -8.43 -8.38 35.33
CA VAL A 104 -8.63 -7.21 34.46
C VAL A 104 -7.34 -6.42 34.23
N ARG A 105 -6.50 -6.25 35.26
CA ARG A 105 -5.29 -5.40 35.16
C ARG A 105 -4.25 -5.94 34.17
N PRO A 106 -3.84 -7.22 34.17
CA PRO A 106 -2.91 -7.75 33.17
C PRO A 106 -3.46 -7.71 31.75
N LEU A 107 -4.78 -7.92 31.60
CA LEU A 107 -5.45 -7.78 30.32
C LEU A 107 -5.30 -6.34 29.80
N LEU A 108 -5.67 -5.34 30.59
CA LEU A 108 -5.56 -3.91 30.21
C LEU A 108 -4.13 -3.53 29.84
N LEU A 109 -3.14 -3.91 30.66
CA LEU A 109 -1.73 -3.61 30.37
C LEU A 109 -1.27 -4.23 29.04
N SER A 110 -1.65 -5.49 28.78
CA SER A 110 -1.30 -6.16 27.52
C SER A 110 -2.02 -5.54 26.31
N SER A 111 -3.26 -5.08 26.48
CA SER A 111 -4.04 -4.41 25.44
C SER A 111 -3.46 -3.05 25.09
N VAL A 112 -3.02 -2.27 26.09
CA VAL A 112 -2.29 -1.01 25.86
C VAL A 112 -1.00 -1.28 25.10
N GLY A 113 -0.24 -2.30 25.51
CA GLY A 113 0.97 -2.71 24.79
C GLY A 113 0.69 -3.09 23.34
N LEU A 114 -0.34 -3.89 23.07
CA LEU A 114 -0.78 -4.21 21.71
C LEU A 114 -1.15 -2.95 20.92
N ALA A 115 -1.94 -2.04 21.50
CA ALA A 115 -2.36 -0.81 20.84
C ALA A 115 -1.16 0.06 20.45
N THR A 116 -0.19 0.22 21.36
CA THR A 116 1.06 0.95 21.09
C THR A 116 1.87 0.27 19.99
N THR A 117 2.03 -1.05 20.05
CA THR A 117 2.71 -1.84 19.02
C THR A 117 2.07 -1.66 17.64
N LEU A 118 0.74 -1.74 17.56
CA LEU A 118 0.01 -1.54 16.32
C LEU A 118 0.14 -0.10 15.82
N ALA A 119 0.02 0.90 16.69
CA ALA A 119 0.16 2.30 16.30
C ALA A 119 1.53 2.58 15.65
N VAL A 120 2.62 2.14 16.30
CA VAL A 120 3.98 2.27 15.77
C VAL A 120 4.12 1.49 14.46
N SER A 121 3.62 0.26 14.42
CA SER A 121 3.75 -0.60 13.26
C SER A 121 2.94 -0.13 12.05
N LEU A 122 1.79 0.49 12.26
CA LEU A 122 0.91 0.94 11.17
C LEU A 122 1.34 2.30 10.60
N TRP A 123 2.16 3.05 11.33
CA TRP A 123 2.69 4.34 10.88
C TRP A 123 3.36 4.25 9.50
N ILE A 124 4.14 3.20 9.23
CA ILE A 124 4.79 3.02 7.93
C ILE A 124 3.80 2.86 6.78
N HIS A 125 2.65 2.21 7.04
CA HIS A 125 1.60 2.02 6.04
C HIS A 125 0.82 3.29 5.77
N LEU A 126 0.64 4.14 6.80
CA LEU A 126 0.07 5.48 6.65
C LEU A 126 0.98 6.36 5.79
N LEU A 127 2.29 6.35 6.06
CA LEU A 127 3.27 7.08 5.26
C LEU A 127 3.28 6.59 3.80
N ALA A 128 3.41 5.28 3.58
CA ALA A 128 3.40 4.70 2.25
C ALA A 128 2.10 5.00 1.49
N GLY A 129 0.95 4.89 2.18
CA GLY A 129 -0.36 5.24 1.63
C GLY A 129 -0.45 6.71 1.22
N GLY A 130 0.12 7.62 2.03
CA GLY A 130 0.24 9.04 1.70
C GLY A 130 1.00 9.27 0.39
N TYR A 131 2.18 8.65 0.23
CA TYR A 131 2.95 8.76 -1.01
C TYR A 131 2.22 8.19 -2.23
N VAL A 132 1.57 7.03 -2.09
CA VAL A 132 0.77 6.43 -3.17
C VAL A 132 -0.39 7.34 -3.55
N ALA A 133 -1.08 7.93 -2.58
CA ALA A 133 -2.18 8.87 -2.83
C ALA A 133 -1.70 10.13 -3.55
N THR A 134 -0.57 10.72 -3.14
CA THR A 134 0.05 11.86 -3.82
C THR A 134 0.45 11.51 -5.24
N ALA A 135 1.08 10.35 -5.47
CA ALA A 135 1.44 9.88 -6.81
C ALA A 135 0.20 9.67 -7.69
N SER A 136 -0.87 9.08 -7.12
CA SER A 136 -2.13 8.83 -7.83
C SER A 136 -2.81 10.14 -8.24
N ALA A 137 -2.79 11.16 -7.38
CA ALA A 137 -3.32 12.48 -7.70
C ALA A 137 -2.52 13.17 -8.81
N LEU A 138 -1.19 13.07 -8.77
CA LEU A 138 -0.31 13.63 -9.81
C LEU A 138 -0.57 12.96 -11.17
N VAL A 139 -0.52 11.63 -11.20
CA VAL A 139 -0.76 10.84 -12.42
C VAL A 139 -2.18 11.09 -12.94
N GLY A 140 -3.18 11.06 -12.05
CA GLY A 140 -4.56 11.38 -12.38
C GLY A 140 -4.68 12.75 -13.04
N GLY A 141 -4.09 13.79 -12.46
CA GLY A 141 -4.11 15.16 -13.00
C GLY A 141 -3.48 15.30 -14.39
N ILE A 142 -2.36 14.62 -14.66
CA ILE A 142 -1.69 14.63 -15.98
C ILE A 142 -2.60 14.00 -17.04
N PHE A 143 -3.30 12.91 -16.70
CA PHE A 143 -4.12 12.16 -17.65
C PHE A 143 -5.60 12.60 -17.68
N SER A 144 -6.07 13.39 -16.70
CA SER A 144 -7.40 14.01 -16.71
C SER A 144 -7.42 15.37 -17.42
N GLY A 145 -6.25 15.97 -17.63
CA GLY A 145 -6.07 17.27 -18.30
C GLY A 145 -6.20 17.23 -19.82
N THR A 146 -7.38 16.87 -20.32
CA THR A 146 -7.87 17.24 -21.67
C THR A 146 -9.39 17.51 -21.72
N GLY A 147 -10.07 17.73 -20.59
CA GLY A 147 -11.55 17.78 -20.60
C GLY A 147 -12.28 18.67 -19.58
N ASP A 148 -11.60 19.42 -18.71
CA ASP A 148 -12.28 20.22 -17.66
C ASP A 148 -12.21 21.74 -17.87
N ASP A 149 -11.62 22.19 -18.97
CA ASP A 149 -12.03 23.46 -19.56
C ASP A 149 -13.24 23.11 -20.43
N GLY A 150 -14.42 23.68 -20.19
CA GLY A 150 -15.61 23.52 -21.03
C GLY A 150 -15.45 23.98 -22.51
N ALA A 151 -14.23 24.02 -23.03
CA ALA A 151 -13.93 24.06 -24.43
C ALA A 151 -14.14 22.66 -25.02
N THR A 152 -15.31 22.47 -25.63
CA THR A 152 -15.41 21.53 -26.75
C THR A 152 -14.21 21.79 -27.68
N PRO A 153 -13.38 20.79 -28.05
CA PRO A 153 -12.33 20.99 -29.02
C PRO A 153 -13.00 21.39 -30.36
N GLY A 154 -13.03 22.69 -30.62
CA GLY A 154 -13.75 23.31 -31.74
C GLY A 154 -14.61 24.54 -31.38
N GLY A 155 -14.78 24.90 -30.10
CA GLY A 155 -15.65 26.00 -29.66
C GLY A 155 -14.96 27.22 -29.04
N SER A 156 -13.64 27.19 -28.81
CA SER A 156 -12.90 28.35 -28.32
C SER A 156 -12.70 29.36 -29.45
N GLU A 157 -13.13 30.61 -29.25
CA GLU A 157 -12.77 31.73 -30.11
C GLU A 157 -11.24 31.70 -30.33
N PRO A 158 -10.74 31.83 -31.58
CA PRO A 158 -9.31 31.79 -31.83
C PRO A 158 -8.61 32.83 -30.93
N PRO A 159 -7.48 32.50 -30.31
CA PRO A 159 -6.76 33.47 -29.49
C PRO A 159 -6.46 34.72 -30.32
N SER A 160 -7.06 35.85 -29.93
CA SER A 160 -6.88 37.13 -30.61
C SER A 160 -5.76 37.90 -29.94
N TRP A 161 -4.70 38.17 -30.70
CA TRP A 161 -3.57 38.93 -30.21
C TRP A 161 -3.79 40.43 -30.45
N ASN A 162 -3.70 41.23 -29.39
CA ASN A 162 -3.95 42.68 -29.39
C ASN A 162 -2.72 43.53 -29.78
N GLY A 163 -1.59 42.90 -30.11
CA GLY A 163 -0.37 43.61 -30.50
C GLY A 163 0.52 44.07 -29.34
N THR A 164 0.05 44.02 -28.10
CA THR A 164 0.77 44.58 -26.94
C THR A 164 1.43 43.51 -26.05
N GLU A 165 0.98 42.26 -26.17
CA GLU A 165 1.47 41.15 -25.35
C GLU A 165 2.47 40.27 -26.12
N ARG A 166 3.21 39.42 -25.41
CA ARG A 166 4.15 38.48 -26.06
C ARG A 166 3.39 37.33 -26.71
N LEU A 167 3.67 37.07 -28.00
CA LEU A 167 3.06 35.98 -28.77
C LEU A 167 4.01 34.77 -28.80
N ASN A 168 3.54 33.61 -28.33
CA ASN A 168 4.23 32.33 -28.48
C ASN A 168 3.48 31.47 -29.49
N VAL A 169 4.18 31.07 -30.58
CA VAL A 169 3.60 30.24 -31.64
C VAL A 169 4.14 28.82 -31.52
N LEU A 170 3.24 27.85 -31.34
CA LEU A 170 3.58 26.43 -31.40
C LEU A 170 3.45 25.95 -32.85
N LEU A 171 4.55 25.55 -33.45
CA LEU A 171 4.59 24.97 -34.79
C LEU A 171 4.63 23.44 -34.66
N ILE A 172 3.61 22.76 -35.19
CA ILE A 172 3.55 21.30 -35.23
C ILE A 172 3.56 20.86 -36.69
N GLY A 173 4.51 20.02 -37.06
CA GLY A 173 4.50 19.31 -38.34
C GLY A 173 3.69 18.02 -38.19
N VAL A 174 2.61 17.89 -38.97
CA VAL A 174 1.91 16.63 -39.14
C VAL A 174 2.33 16.01 -40.48
N ASP A 175 2.90 14.80 -40.43
CA ASP A 175 3.32 14.05 -41.62
C ASP A 175 2.21 13.14 -42.13
N GLN A 176 0.97 13.64 -42.10
CA GLN A 176 -0.19 12.90 -42.55
C GLN A 176 -1.17 13.87 -43.21
N ARG A 177 -1.49 13.61 -44.47
CA ARG A 177 -2.49 14.39 -45.20
C ARG A 177 -3.88 13.89 -44.84
N GLN A 178 -4.86 14.78 -44.86
CA GLN A 178 -6.24 14.44 -44.51
C GLN A 178 -6.78 13.35 -45.46
N GLY A 179 -7.08 12.18 -44.90
CA GLY A 179 -7.61 11.03 -45.65
C GLY A 179 -6.60 9.93 -46.00
N GLU A 180 -5.31 10.11 -45.69
CA GLU A 180 -4.28 9.07 -45.90
C GLU A 180 -4.06 8.27 -44.61
N THR A 181 -3.97 6.94 -44.70
CA THR A 181 -3.69 6.03 -43.56
C THR A 181 -2.23 5.62 -43.47
N SER A 182 -1.41 6.12 -44.39
CA SER A 182 0.03 5.87 -44.45
C SER A 182 0.79 7.17 -44.25
N PHE A 183 1.85 7.10 -43.46
CA PHE A 183 2.93 8.08 -43.45
C PHE A 183 3.81 7.81 -44.69
N ASN A 184 4.38 8.85 -45.33
CA ASN A 184 5.39 8.60 -46.37
C ASN A 184 6.70 8.13 -45.73
#